data_AF-A0A970Z421-F1
#
_entry.id   AF-A0A970Z421-F1
#
_cell.length_a   1.000
_cell.length_b   1.000
_cell.length_c   1.000
_cell.angle_alpha   90.00
_cell.angle_beta   90.00
_cell.angle_gamma   90.00
#
_symmetry.space_group_name_H-M   'P 1'
#
loop_
_entity.id
_entity.type
_entity.pdbx_description
1 polymer ?
#
loop_
_entity_poly.entity_id
_entity_poly.type
_entity_poly.pdbx_seq_one_letter_code
_entity_poly.pdbx_strand_id
1 'polypeptide(L)'
;MTEQPPEVPNAGQRIQPIDLQLEMQRSYLDYAMSVIVSRALPDVRDGLKPVHRRVLYAMYDGGYRPDRGFSKCSRVVGDVMGQYHPHGDSAIYDTL
;
A
#
# COMPACT_ATOMS: atom_id res chain seq x y z
N MET A 1 30.26 17.63 29.50
CA MET A 1 29.14 18.29 30.20
C MET A 1 27.89 17.70 29.61
N THR A 2 27.34 16.73 30.32
CA THR A 2 26.33 15.78 29.84
C THR A 2 24.98 16.30 30.31
N GLU A 3 24.14 16.80 29.41
CA GLU A 3 22.76 17.13 29.77
C GLU A 3 21.92 15.86 29.67
N GLN A 4 21.59 15.31 30.84
CA GLN A 4 20.69 14.18 30.99
C GLN A 4 19.26 14.74 31.10
N PRO A 5 18.31 14.35 30.23
CA PRO A 5 16.95 14.88 30.29
C PRO A 5 16.23 14.40 31.56
N PRO A 6 15.27 15.18 32.09
CA PRO A 6 14.64 14.89 33.37
C PRO A 6 13.81 13.60 33.33
N GLU A 7 14.07 12.72 34.30
CA GLU A 7 13.35 11.47 34.51
C GLU A 7 11.96 11.79 35.09
N VAL A 8 10.90 11.65 34.28
CA VAL A 8 9.50 11.74 34.74
C VAL A 8 9.02 10.36 35.20
N PRO A 9 8.58 10.19 36.46
CA PRO A 9 8.11 8.90 36.94
C PRO A 9 6.68 8.63 36.42
N ASN A 10 6.58 7.98 35.26
CA ASN A 10 5.29 7.50 34.72
C ASN A 10 4.94 6.12 35.31
N ALA A 11 4.51 6.10 36.57
CA ALA A 11 3.85 4.95 37.16
C ALA A 11 2.44 4.78 36.53
N GLY A 12 2.34 4.07 35.40
CA GLY A 12 1.07 3.60 34.83
C GLY A 12 0.84 3.87 33.35
N GLN A 13 1.71 4.62 32.67
CA GLN A 13 1.60 4.88 31.23
C GLN A 13 2.80 4.27 30.48
N ARG A 14 2.54 3.38 29.52
CA ARG A 14 3.56 2.82 28.60
C ARG A 14 3.95 3.85 27.53
N ILE A 15 4.39 5.04 27.95
CA ILE A 15 4.87 6.08 27.03
C ILE A 15 6.37 5.90 26.91
N GLN A 16 6.83 5.53 25.71
CA GLN A 16 8.25 5.48 25.37
C GLN A 16 8.64 6.81 24.72
N PRO A 17 9.54 7.60 25.32
CA PRO A 17 10.06 8.79 24.66
C PRO A 17 10.90 8.35 23.44
N ILE A 18 10.63 8.96 22.28
CA ILE A 18 11.35 8.72 21.03
C ILE A 18 11.94 10.05 20.57
N ASP A 19 13.18 10.02 20.08
CA ASP A 19 13.80 11.19 19.47
C ASP A 19 13.12 11.55 18.14
N LEU A 20 12.74 12.82 17.99
CA LEU A 20 11.99 13.30 16.83
C LEU A 20 12.80 13.17 15.54
N GLN A 21 14.09 13.48 15.57
CA GLN A 21 14.93 13.43 14.37
C GLN A 21 15.05 11.99 13.86
N LEU A 22 15.28 11.05 14.77
CA LEU A 22 15.34 9.63 14.47
C LEU A 22 14.01 9.10 13.90
N GLU A 23 12.88 9.45 14.52
CA GLU A 23 11.56 8.99 14.07
C GLU A 23 11.18 9.56 12.70
N MET A 24 11.46 10.86 12.46
CA MET A 24 11.22 11.48 11.17
C MET A 24 12.02 10.81 10.05
N GLN A 25 13.31 10.55 10.29
CA GLN A 25 14.16 9.90 9.29
C GLN A 25 13.66 8.48 8.98
N ARG A 26 13.30 7.72 10.02
CA ARG A 26 12.79 6.36 9.87
C ARG A 26 11.47 6.32 9.11
N SER A 27 10.48 7.09 9.57
CA SER A 27 9.16 7.16 8.93
C SER A 27 9.24 7.62 7.47
N TYR A 28 10.13 8.58 7.18
CA TYR A 28 10.37 9.02 5.80
C TYR A 28 10.95 7.90 4.93
N LEU A 29 11.96 7.20 5.42
CA LEU A 29 12.59 6.09 4.70
C LEU A 29 11.63 4.93 4.47
N ASP A 30 10.85 4.54 5.48
CA ASP A 30 9.87 3.45 5.39
C ASP A 30 8.79 3.76 4.35
N TYR A 31 8.25 5.00 4.36
CA TYR A 31 7.30 5.42 3.34
C TYR A 31 7.94 5.49 1.95
N ALA A 32 9.11 6.10 1.82
CA ALA A 32 9.79 6.25 0.53
C ALA A 32 10.07 4.89 -0.11
N MET A 33 10.60 3.92 0.65
CA MET A 33 10.82 2.55 0.16
C MET A 33 9.52 1.88 -0.28
N SER A 34 8.45 2.02 0.53
CA SER A 34 7.15 1.43 0.20
C SER A 34 6.59 1.97 -1.13
N VAL A 35 6.79 3.27 -1.41
CA VAL A 35 6.34 3.89 -2.66
C VAL A 35 7.16 3.40 -3.84
N ILE A 36 8.48 3.36 -3.72
CA ILE A 36 9.38 2.97 -4.80
C ILE A 36 9.09 1.52 -5.23
N VAL A 37 9.04 0.60 -4.28
CA VAL A 37 8.96 -0.84 -4.56
C VAL A 37 7.52 -1.28 -4.85
N SER A 38 6.55 -0.79 -4.08
CA SER A 38 5.20 -1.37 -4.07
C SER A 38 4.14 -0.50 -4.75
N ARG A 39 4.53 0.61 -5.39
CA ARG A 39 3.58 1.51 -6.05
C ARG A 39 4.09 2.09 -7.36
N ALA A 40 5.27 2.71 -7.35
CA ALA A 40 5.70 3.60 -8.42
C ALA A 40 6.40 2.89 -9.58
N LEU A 41 7.35 2.00 -9.28
CA LEU A 41 8.15 1.32 -10.30
C LEU A 41 7.51 -0.01 -10.73
N PRO A 42 7.54 -0.33 -12.03
CA PRO A 42 7.14 -1.65 -12.53
C PRO A 42 8.20 -2.71 -12.22
N ASP A 43 7.77 -3.97 -12.16
CA ASP A 43 8.70 -5.11 -12.14
C ASP A 43 9.29 -5.33 -13.54
N VAL A 44 10.57 -5.67 -13.62
CA VAL A 44 11.28 -5.88 -14.89
C VAL A 44 10.78 -7.13 -15.64
N ARG A 45 10.24 -8.12 -14.92
CA ARG A 45 9.82 -9.40 -15.51
C ARG A 45 8.56 -9.28 -16.35
N ASP A 46 7.61 -8.46 -15.89
CA ASP A 46 6.30 -8.31 -16.54
C ASP A 46 6.01 -6.86 -16.99
N GLY A 47 6.82 -5.88 -16.58
CA GLY A 47 6.59 -4.47 -16.85
C GLY A 47 5.40 -3.88 -16.10
N LEU A 48 4.79 -4.62 -15.16
CA LEU A 48 3.55 -4.24 -14.50
C LEU A 48 3.80 -3.63 -13.13
N LYS A 49 3.10 -2.52 -12.87
CA LYS A 49 2.90 -2.00 -11.51
C LYS A 49 2.00 -2.96 -10.71
N PRO A 50 2.09 -2.96 -9.37
CA PRO A 50 1.29 -3.86 -8.53
C PRO A 50 -0.23 -3.76 -8.74
N VAL A 51 -0.75 -2.58 -9.08
CA VAL A 51 -2.18 -2.39 -9.37
C VAL A 51 -2.62 -3.14 -10.64
N HIS A 52 -1.86 -3.05 -11.74
CA HIS A 52 -2.16 -3.78 -12.99
C HIS A 52 -2.20 -5.29 -12.74
N ARG A 53 -1.23 -5.82 -11.99
CA ARG A 53 -1.14 -7.26 -11.69
C ARG A 53 -2.37 -7.75 -10.91
N ARG A 54 -2.82 -6.97 -9.92
CA ARG A 54 -4.02 -7.29 -9.12
C ARG A 54 -5.30 -7.25 -9.97
N VAL A 55 -5.43 -6.27 -10.86
CA VAL A 55 -6.57 -6.17 -11.79
C VAL A 55 -6.63 -7.38 -12.72
N LEU A 56 -5.52 -7.70 -13.39
CA LEU A 56 -5.46 -8.85 -14.30
C LEU A 56 -5.71 -10.18 -13.58
N TYR A 57 -5.19 -10.33 -12.35
CA TYR A 57 -5.41 -11.53 -11.56
C TYR A 57 -6.86 -11.67 -11.11
N ALA A 58 -7.49 -10.61 -10.64
CA ALA A 58 -8.92 -10.63 -10.29
C ALA A 58 -9.80 -10.90 -11.52
N MET A 59 -9.43 -10.36 -12.69
CA MET A 59 -10.13 -10.65 -13.94
C MET A 59 -10.02 -12.13 -14.32
N TYR A 60 -8.85 -12.72 -14.12
CA TYR A 60 -8.60 -14.14 -14.33
C TYR A 60 -9.43 -15.02 -13.39
N ASP A 61 -9.44 -14.71 -12.10
CA ASP A 61 -10.12 -15.46 -11.02
C ASP A 61 -11.65 -15.33 -11.12
N GLY A 62 -12.15 -14.13 -11.41
CA GLY A 62 -13.58 -13.87 -11.67
C GLY A 62 -14.08 -14.43 -13.01
N GLY A 63 -13.21 -15.02 -13.83
CA GLY A 63 -13.56 -15.65 -15.09
C GLY A 63 -13.99 -14.67 -16.19
N TYR A 64 -13.48 -13.44 -16.13
CA TYR A 64 -13.67 -12.42 -17.17
C TYR A 64 -12.72 -12.71 -18.33
N ARG A 65 -13.21 -13.50 -19.30
CA ARG A 65 -12.43 -13.99 -20.44
C ARG A 65 -12.85 -13.29 -21.73
N PRO A 66 -11.94 -13.17 -22.72
CA PRO A 66 -12.25 -12.52 -24.00
C PRO A 66 -13.35 -13.20 -24.82
N ASP A 67 -13.59 -14.50 -24.59
CA ASP A 67 -14.62 -15.31 -25.26
C ASP A 67 -16.03 -15.14 -24.64
N ARG A 68 -16.16 -14.41 -23.52
CA ARG A 68 -17.43 -14.21 -22.80
C ARG A 68 -18.03 -12.83 -23.07
N GLY A 69 -19.30 -12.67 -22.70
CA GLY A 69 -20.00 -11.38 -22.78
C GLY A 69 -19.38 -10.30 -21.88
N PHE A 70 -19.62 -9.04 -22.23
CA PHE A 70 -19.13 -7.90 -21.47
C PHE A 70 -19.66 -7.88 -20.04
N SER A 71 -18.80 -7.49 -19.11
CA SER A 71 -19.14 -7.29 -17.69
C SER A 71 -18.93 -5.84 -17.30
N LYS A 72 -19.72 -5.36 -16.33
CA LYS A 72 -19.58 -3.98 -15.84
C LYS A 72 -18.25 -3.82 -15.10
N CYS A 73 -17.53 -2.73 -15.41
CA CYS A 73 -16.29 -2.35 -14.75
C CYS A 73 -16.43 -2.27 -13.22
N SER A 74 -17.57 -1.79 -12.71
CA SER A 74 -17.86 -1.70 -11.27
C SER A 74 -17.76 -3.06 -10.55
N ARG A 75 -18.03 -4.17 -11.25
CA ARG A 75 -17.92 -5.51 -10.69
C ARG A 75 -16.46 -5.91 -10.52
N VAL A 76 -15.64 -5.71 -11.55
CA VAL A 76 -14.20 -5.99 -11.52
C VAL A 76 -13.50 -5.10 -10.48
N VAL A 77 -13.83 -3.81 -10.42
CA VAL A 77 -13.29 -2.90 -9.40
C VAL A 77 -13.63 -3.37 -7.99
N GLY A 78 -14.88 -3.78 -7.74
CA GLY A 78 -15.32 -4.32 -6.46
C GLY A 78 -14.57 -5.59 -6.06
N ASP A 79 -14.38 -6.52 -7.01
CA ASP A 79 -13.66 -7.78 -6.78
C ASP A 79 -12.18 -7.51 -6.43
N VAL A 80 -11.51 -6.62 -7.18
CA VAL A 80 -10.11 -6.22 -6.93
C VAL A 80 -9.97 -5.56 -5.56
N MET A 81 -10.86 -4.62 -5.22
CA MET A 81 -10.80 -3.88 -3.96
C MET A 81 -11.05 -4.80 -2.76
N GLY A 82 -12.01 -5.71 -2.87
CA GLY A 82 -12.37 -6.62 -1.77
C GLY A 82 -11.33 -7.69 -1.48
N GLN A 83 -10.61 -8.17 -2.49
CA GLN A 83 -9.73 -9.33 -2.35
C GLN A 83 -8.23 -9.01 -2.43
N TYR A 84 -7.83 -8.00 -3.22
CA TYR A 84 -6.43 -7.86 -3.63
C TYR A 84 -5.83 -6.45 -3.42
N HIS A 85 -6.66 -5.40 -3.33
CA HIS A 85 -6.19 -4.02 -3.28
C HIS A 85 -6.95 -3.19 -2.23
N PRO A 86 -6.45 -3.08 -0.98
CA PRO A 86 -7.14 -2.40 0.13
C PRO A 86 -6.96 -0.87 0.09
N HIS A 87 -7.14 -0.27 -1.09
CA HIS A 87 -7.08 1.17 -1.32
C HIS A 87 -8.26 1.61 -2.19
N GLY A 88 -8.39 2.92 -2.38
CA GLY A 88 -9.53 3.52 -3.07
C GLY A 88 -9.82 2.92 -4.45
N ASP A 89 -11.10 2.89 -4.78
CA ASP A 89 -11.66 2.42 -6.03
C ASP A 89 -11.19 3.24 -7.24
N SER A 90 -10.99 4.55 -7.07
CA SER A 90 -10.52 5.46 -8.13
C SER A 90 -9.22 4.97 -8.78
N ALA A 91 -8.22 4.61 -7.97
CA ALA A 91 -6.93 4.14 -8.48
C ALA A 91 -7.07 2.82 -9.28
N ILE A 92 -8.02 1.98 -8.92
CA ILE A 92 -8.30 0.71 -9.62
C ILE A 92 -9.04 1.00 -10.93
N TYR A 93 -10.02 1.90 -10.91
CA TYR A 93 -10.81 2.28 -12.07
C TYR A 93 -9.97 3.00 -13.12
N ASP A 94 -9.14 3.96 -12.72
CA ASP A 94 -8.24 4.70 -13.63
C ASP A 94 -7.16 3.79 -14.26
N THR A 95 -6.95 2.60 -13.68
CA THR A 95 -5.99 1.60 -14.16
C THR A 95 -6.59 0.66 -15.21
N LEU A 96 -7.92 0.49 -15.25
CA LEU A 96 -8.64 -0.35 -16.22
C LEU A 96 -8.60 0.24 -17.63
#